data_AF-A0A401ZLE8-F1
#
_entry.id   AF-A0A401ZLE8-F1
#
_cell.length_a   1.000
_cell.length_b   1.000
_cell.length_c   1.000
_cell.angle_alpha   90.00
_cell.angle_beta   90.00
_cell.angle_gamma   90.00
#
_symmetry.space_group_name_H-M   'P 1'
#
loop_
_entity.id
_entity.type
_entity.pdbx_description
1 polymer ?
#
loop_
_entity_poly.entity_id
_entity_poly.type
_entity_poly.pdbx_seq_one_letter_code
_entity_poly.pdbx_strand_id
1 'polypeptide(L)'
;MSSNTSITDAGTTSVPQQKEGVRPRKKLKGWMIGSIIGIVILLGAAIAYFLLQTQVTPLSLPKIPANVTASQLGLDQWQVYQQPLPAHPLDDPSLPATPQVDASKALLQDAAGQALIQKGDLTRGLAYMKAAVQADPANLRYSNDYRVELRNHQRYQEELAFFSSLSKQNAATNVTIEHALSYVDMMRSCPKPPDGLVCQAQDSYNSISILDKVLQDNPYNIIARYARGLNHLYWPTLMGHLPKSQTDLQYAVALSQAQSKISPAFTAQGYVALGDVFGKSGNPKEARNVWLNGLNATHDQTLLKQRLAIPQDQIRSQEDNQLRGLGVYVDTDITIFWRKG
;
A
#
# COMPACT_ATOMS: atom_id res chain seq x y z
N MET A 1 -24.40 25.28 -45.42
CA MET A 1 -23.16 26.04 -45.70
C MET A 1 -21.99 25.10 -45.48
N SER A 2 -21.15 24.75 -46.45
CA SER A 2 -21.24 24.93 -47.92
C SER A 2 -20.46 23.75 -48.52
N SER A 3 -21.05 22.84 -49.30
CA SER A 3 -21.30 22.97 -50.75
C SER A 3 -20.09 23.45 -51.57
N ASN A 4 -19.48 22.55 -52.32
CA ASN A 4 -19.10 22.84 -53.71
C ASN A 4 -19.03 21.55 -54.55
N THR A 5 -19.45 21.66 -55.81
CA THR A 5 -19.69 20.56 -56.77
C THR A 5 -19.27 20.97 -58.18
N SER A 6 -18.48 20.13 -58.86
CA SER A 6 -18.32 20.08 -60.32
C SER A 6 -17.51 18.82 -60.68
N ILE A 7 -17.79 17.96 -61.67
CA ILE A 7 -18.43 18.08 -63.01
C ILE A 7 -17.52 18.83 -64.01
N THR A 8 -17.28 18.39 -65.25
CA THR A 8 -17.76 17.18 -65.96
C THR A 8 -16.67 16.07 -65.96
N ASP A 9 -16.15 15.40 -67.00
CA ASP A 9 -16.41 15.32 -68.47
C ASP A 9 -16.06 13.92 -69.03
N ALA A 10 -16.20 13.71 -70.34
CA ALA A 10 -16.25 12.41 -71.01
C ALA A 10 -15.02 12.03 -71.87
N GLY A 11 -14.93 10.73 -72.22
CA GLY A 11 -14.48 10.31 -73.55
C GLY A 11 -13.07 9.74 -73.69
N THR A 12 -12.98 8.42 -73.88
CA THR A 12 -12.50 7.79 -75.15
C THR A 12 -12.56 6.27 -75.02
N THR A 13 -13.36 5.61 -75.87
CA THR A 13 -13.34 4.15 -76.02
C THR A 13 -12.14 3.72 -76.85
N SER A 14 -11.21 2.97 -76.25
CA SER A 14 -10.27 2.14 -77.00
C SER A 14 -10.31 0.70 -76.49
N VAL A 15 -10.44 -0.26 -77.41
CA VAL A 15 -10.47 -1.70 -77.12
C VAL A 15 -9.23 -2.36 -77.72
N PRO A 16 -8.23 -2.71 -76.90
CA PRO A 16 -7.13 -3.56 -77.33
C PRO A 16 -7.23 -4.96 -76.70
N GLN A 17 -7.62 -5.93 -77.53
CA GLN A 17 -7.16 -7.33 -77.53
C GLN A 17 -7.09 -8.10 -76.19
N GLN A 18 -7.92 -9.15 -76.07
CA GLN A 18 -7.64 -10.26 -75.16
C GLN A 18 -6.26 -10.88 -75.49
N LYS A 19 -5.25 -10.67 -74.65
CA LYS A 19 -4.02 -11.47 -74.68
C LYS A 19 -4.25 -12.81 -73.98
N GLU A 20 -3.98 -13.90 -74.68
CA GLU A 20 -4.25 -15.24 -74.19
C GLU A 20 -3.35 -15.63 -73.00
N GLY A 21 -3.99 -15.95 -71.88
CA GLY A 21 -3.93 -17.32 -71.36
C GLY A 21 -2.66 -17.83 -70.68
N VAL A 22 -1.54 -17.08 -70.59
CA VAL A 22 -0.32 -17.55 -69.92
C VAL A 22 -0.51 -17.63 -68.38
N ARG A 23 -1.10 -18.73 -67.90
CA ARG A 23 -1.34 -19.01 -66.48
C ARG A 23 -0.01 -19.12 -65.71
N PRO A 24 0.30 -18.22 -64.74
CA PRO A 24 1.59 -18.21 -64.03
C PRO A 24 1.68 -19.28 -62.93
N ARG A 25 1.67 -20.56 -63.34
CA ARG A 25 1.49 -21.76 -62.50
C ARG A 25 2.65 -22.09 -61.52
N LYS A 26 3.51 -21.11 -61.20
CA LYS A 26 4.69 -21.27 -60.32
C LYS A 26 4.73 -20.37 -59.06
N LYS A 27 3.92 -19.29 -58.96
CA LYS A 27 3.97 -18.39 -57.77
C LYS A 27 3.44 -19.03 -56.47
N LEU A 28 2.56 -20.05 -56.55
CA LEU A 28 1.89 -20.63 -55.38
C LEU A 28 2.85 -21.32 -54.37
N LYS A 29 3.94 -21.93 -54.85
CA LYS A 29 4.91 -22.62 -53.98
C LYS A 29 5.71 -21.66 -53.10
N GLY A 30 6.12 -20.51 -53.64
CA GLY A 30 6.85 -19.49 -52.87
C GLY A 30 6.00 -18.90 -51.74
N TRP A 31 4.70 -18.67 -52.00
CA TRP A 31 3.76 -18.18 -51.00
C TRP A 31 3.58 -19.18 -49.85
N MET A 32 3.33 -20.47 -50.14
CA MET A 32 3.22 -21.50 -49.09
C MET A 32 4.48 -21.63 -48.22
N ILE A 33 5.68 -21.58 -48.82
CA ILE A 33 6.94 -21.65 -48.05
C ILE A 33 7.07 -20.43 -47.12
N GLY A 34 6.75 -19.23 -47.60
CA GLY A 34 6.72 -18.02 -46.78
C GLY A 34 5.73 -18.11 -45.61
N SER A 35 4.52 -18.62 -45.86
CA SER A 35 3.51 -18.85 -44.81
C SER A 35 3.98 -19.84 -43.74
N ILE A 36 4.61 -20.95 -44.13
CA ILE A 36 5.13 -21.94 -43.18
C ILE A 36 6.23 -21.34 -42.30
N ILE A 37 7.18 -20.59 -42.88
CA ILE A 37 8.25 -19.92 -42.12
C ILE A 37 7.66 -18.90 -41.15
N GLY A 38 6.68 -18.10 -41.58
CA GLY A 38 5.97 -17.15 -40.72
C GLY A 38 5.26 -17.81 -39.54
N ILE A 39 4.56 -18.93 -39.78
CA ILE A 39 3.89 -19.72 -38.73
C ILE A 39 4.91 -20.29 -37.73
N VAL A 40 6.04 -20.84 -38.20
CA VAL A 40 7.09 -21.39 -37.33
C VAL A 40 7.74 -20.29 -36.48
N ILE A 41 7.98 -19.10 -37.02
CA ILE A 41 8.50 -17.95 -36.26
C ILE A 41 7.48 -17.49 -35.21
N LEU A 42 6.19 -17.40 -35.55
CA LEU A 42 5.15 -17.02 -34.60
C LEU A 42 4.95 -18.06 -33.49
N LEU A 43 5.00 -19.36 -33.80
CA LEU A 43 4.98 -20.43 -32.79
C LEU A 43 6.24 -20.41 -31.92
N GLY A 44 7.43 -20.21 -32.51
CA GLY A 44 8.67 -20.07 -31.76
C GLY A 44 8.64 -18.87 -30.81
N ALA A 45 8.15 -17.73 -31.27
CA ALA A 45 7.96 -16.53 -30.45
C ALA A 45 6.90 -16.72 -29.35
N ALA A 46 5.78 -17.41 -29.64
CA ALA A 46 4.75 -17.71 -28.65
C ALA A 46 5.23 -18.72 -27.59
N ILE A 47 5.95 -19.78 -27.99
CA ILE A 47 6.56 -20.74 -27.07
C ILE A 47 7.63 -20.05 -26.22
N ALA A 48 8.51 -19.25 -26.82
CA ALA A 48 9.49 -18.45 -26.08
C ALA A 48 8.78 -17.49 -25.12
N TYR A 49 7.69 -16.84 -25.53
CA TYR A 49 6.89 -15.97 -24.66
C TYR A 49 6.25 -16.73 -23.49
N PHE A 50 5.70 -17.93 -23.69
CA PHE A 50 5.16 -18.76 -22.59
C PHE A 50 6.23 -19.36 -21.67
N LEU A 51 7.45 -19.61 -22.18
CA LEU A 51 8.59 -20.08 -21.38
C LEU A 51 9.33 -18.94 -20.65
N LEU A 52 9.26 -17.71 -21.18
CA LEU A 52 9.86 -16.49 -20.59
C LEU A 52 8.84 -15.67 -19.78
N GLN A 53 7.53 -15.94 -19.90
CA GLN A 53 6.56 -15.51 -18.92
C GLN A 53 6.99 -16.06 -17.56
N THR A 54 7.27 -15.16 -16.63
CA THR A 54 7.66 -15.49 -15.26
C THR A 54 6.54 -16.29 -14.61
N GLN A 55 6.71 -17.61 -14.52
CA GLN A 55 5.75 -18.49 -13.86
C GLN A 55 5.58 -18.02 -12.42
N VAL A 56 4.37 -17.54 -12.09
CA VAL A 56 4.05 -16.97 -10.78
C VAL A 56 3.86 -18.13 -9.81
N THR A 57 4.95 -18.53 -9.17
CA THR A 57 4.95 -19.59 -8.15
C THR A 57 4.08 -19.13 -6.97
N PRO A 58 3.02 -19.89 -6.59
CA PRO A 58 2.18 -19.51 -5.47
C PRO A 58 2.99 -19.31 -4.18
N LEU A 59 2.73 -18.23 -3.45
CA LEU A 59 3.47 -17.95 -2.21
C LEU A 59 3.16 -18.98 -1.13
N SER A 60 4.22 -19.45 -0.47
CA SER A 60 4.10 -20.16 0.80
C SER A 60 3.73 -19.15 1.90
N LEU A 61 2.43 -19.07 2.18
CA LEU A 61 1.85 -18.23 3.23
C LEU A 61 1.46 -19.08 4.45
N PRO A 62 1.51 -18.53 5.68
CA PRO A 62 1.09 -19.23 6.88
C PRO A 62 -0.40 -19.60 6.83
N LYS A 63 -0.75 -20.78 7.32
CA LYS A 63 -2.14 -21.23 7.40
C LYS A 63 -2.90 -20.44 8.46
N ILE A 64 -3.87 -19.64 8.02
CA ILE A 64 -4.78 -18.90 8.91
C ILE A 64 -5.99 -19.79 9.25
N PRO A 65 -6.50 -19.81 10.49
CA PRO A 65 -7.74 -20.49 10.83
C PRO A 65 -8.93 -19.93 10.03
N ALA A 66 -9.80 -20.80 9.52
CA ALA A 66 -10.93 -20.42 8.67
C ALA A 66 -12.02 -19.58 9.38
N ASN A 67 -11.90 -19.40 10.70
CA ASN A 67 -12.85 -18.69 11.56
C ASN A 67 -12.26 -17.44 12.24
N VAL A 68 -11.13 -16.89 11.76
CA VAL A 68 -10.58 -15.63 12.29
C VAL A 68 -11.59 -14.49 12.10
N THR A 69 -12.00 -13.90 13.22
CA THR A 69 -13.01 -12.84 13.28
C THR A 69 -12.41 -11.45 13.05
N ALA A 70 -13.24 -10.48 12.69
CA ALA A 70 -12.82 -9.08 12.56
C ALA A 70 -12.21 -8.51 13.86
N SER A 71 -12.72 -8.92 15.04
CA SER A 71 -12.15 -8.53 16.33
C SER A 71 -10.73 -9.10 16.53
N GLN A 72 -10.49 -10.37 16.18
CA GLN A 72 -9.14 -10.95 16.20
C GLN A 72 -8.19 -10.26 15.21
N LEU A 73 -8.69 -9.74 14.09
CA LEU A 73 -7.87 -8.92 13.18
C LEU A 73 -7.52 -7.54 13.75
N GLY A 74 -8.21 -7.04 14.78
CA GLY A 74 -8.11 -5.63 15.21
C GLY A 74 -8.96 -4.68 14.35
N LEU A 75 -10.03 -5.22 13.75
CA LEU A 75 -10.91 -4.55 12.78
C LEU A 75 -12.39 -4.64 13.22
N ASP A 76 -12.65 -4.64 14.53
CA ASP A 76 -14.00 -4.75 15.10
C ASP A 76 -14.91 -3.57 14.70
N GLN A 77 -14.39 -2.33 14.77
CA GLN A 77 -15.13 -1.11 14.39
C GLN A 77 -14.90 -0.66 12.93
N TRP A 78 -14.43 -1.54 12.03
CA TRP A 78 -13.97 -1.13 10.68
C TRP A 78 -15.01 -0.35 9.85
N GLN A 79 -16.32 -0.60 10.04
CA GLN A 79 -17.39 0.17 9.37
C GLN A 79 -17.40 1.64 9.80
N VAL A 80 -17.04 1.95 11.05
CA VAL A 80 -16.97 3.32 11.57
C VAL A 80 -15.83 4.08 10.90
N TYR A 81 -14.69 3.44 10.70
CA TYR A 81 -13.52 4.02 10.02
C TYR A 81 -13.81 4.34 8.54
N GLN A 82 -14.78 3.65 7.93
CA GLN A 82 -15.22 3.90 6.54
C GLN A 82 -16.33 4.95 6.38
N GLN A 83 -16.84 5.53 7.47
CA GLN A 83 -17.83 6.60 7.37
C GLN A 83 -17.23 7.84 6.67
N PRO A 84 -17.96 8.50 5.76
CA PRO A 84 -17.52 9.77 5.18
C PRO A 84 -17.47 10.84 6.28
N LEU A 85 -16.47 11.72 6.23
CA LEU A 85 -16.49 12.93 7.05
C LEU A 85 -17.64 13.86 6.57
N PRO A 86 -18.29 14.61 7.46
CA PRO A 86 -19.11 15.76 7.08
C PRO A 86 -18.31 16.70 6.17
N ALA A 87 -18.88 17.12 5.04
CA ALA A 87 -18.18 17.95 4.05
C ALA A 87 -17.95 19.40 4.51
N HIS A 88 -18.81 19.90 5.41
CA HIS A 88 -18.81 21.28 5.91
C HIS A 88 -18.89 21.28 7.46
N PRO A 89 -17.91 20.65 8.16
CA PRO A 89 -18.04 20.37 9.60
C PRO A 89 -17.96 21.63 10.48
N LEU A 90 -17.44 22.73 9.93
CA LEU A 90 -17.31 24.02 10.61
C LEU A 90 -18.59 24.87 10.49
N ASP A 91 -19.51 24.48 9.62
CA ASP A 91 -20.80 25.13 9.39
C ASP A 91 -21.95 24.35 10.06
N ASP A 92 -21.64 23.22 10.72
CA ASP A 92 -22.59 22.39 11.48
C ASP A 92 -22.92 23.07 12.83
N PRO A 93 -24.20 23.44 13.09
CA PRO A 93 -24.58 24.16 14.31
C PRO A 93 -24.49 23.31 15.58
N SER A 94 -24.15 22.03 15.45
CA SER A 94 -24.00 21.07 16.53
C SER A 94 -22.52 20.74 16.84
N LEU A 95 -21.57 21.38 16.15
CA LEU A 95 -20.16 21.42 16.56
C LEU A 95 -20.03 22.34 17.79
N PRO A 96 -19.51 21.87 18.94
CA PRO A 96 -19.33 22.72 20.12
C PRO A 96 -18.27 23.79 19.85
N ALA A 97 -18.48 25.02 20.35
CA ALA A 97 -17.60 26.16 20.07
C ALA A 97 -16.14 25.98 20.56
N THR A 98 -15.97 25.15 21.59
CA THR A 98 -14.69 24.60 22.07
C THR A 98 -14.72 23.07 22.01
N PRO A 99 -13.57 22.40 21.87
CA PRO A 99 -13.51 20.93 21.91
C PRO A 99 -14.10 20.33 23.19
N GLN A 100 -14.82 19.21 23.06
CA GLN A 100 -15.50 18.50 24.16
C GLN A 100 -15.32 16.99 24.03
N VAL A 101 -15.13 16.31 25.16
CA VAL A 101 -14.99 14.84 25.20
C VAL A 101 -16.39 14.20 25.17
N ASP A 102 -16.97 14.11 23.97
CA ASP A 102 -18.31 13.57 23.71
C ASP A 102 -18.27 12.60 22.51
N ALA A 103 -18.58 11.33 22.75
CA ALA A 103 -18.56 10.27 21.73
C ALA A 103 -19.58 10.50 20.61
N SER A 104 -20.71 11.17 20.90
CA SER A 104 -21.70 11.55 19.89
C SER A 104 -21.19 12.65 18.93
N LYS A 105 -20.10 13.33 19.31
CA LYS A 105 -19.45 14.40 18.54
C LYS A 105 -18.10 14.02 17.96
N ALA A 106 -17.56 12.84 18.25
CA ALA A 106 -16.19 12.47 17.88
C ALA A 106 -15.93 12.61 16.36
N LEU A 107 -16.80 12.07 15.50
CA LEU A 107 -16.67 12.19 14.04
C LEU A 107 -16.74 13.65 13.53
N LEU A 108 -17.60 14.47 14.13
CA LEU A 108 -17.75 15.87 13.74
C LEU A 108 -16.56 16.71 14.20
N GLN A 109 -15.98 16.40 15.37
CA GLN A 109 -14.78 17.06 15.89
C GLN A 109 -13.51 16.64 15.15
N ASP A 110 -13.36 15.36 14.79
CA ASP A 110 -12.31 14.91 13.87
C ASP A 110 -12.37 15.69 12.54
N ALA A 111 -13.54 15.71 11.89
CA ALA A 111 -13.76 16.44 10.64
C ALA A 111 -13.49 17.95 10.78
N ALA A 112 -13.97 18.59 11.85
CA ALA A 112 -13.71 20.00 12.13
C ALA A 112 -12.23 20.26 12.40
N GLY A 113 -11.54 19.32 13.05
CA GLY A 113 -10.10 19.35 13.29
C GLY A 113 -9.31 19.39 11.99
N GLN A 114 -9.58 18.42 11.10
CA GLN A 114 -8.97 18.35 9.76
C GLN A 114 -9.27 19.62 8.93
N ALA A 115 -10.51 20.11 8.97
CA ALA A 115 -10.92 21.33 8.26
C ALA A 115 -10.29 22.63 8.82
N LEU A 116 -9.95 22.68 10.12
CA LEU A 116 -9.25 23.81 10.73
C LEU A 116 -7.76 23.81 10.38
N ILE A 117 -7.11 22.64 10.38
CA ILE A 117 -5.71 22.48 9.94
C ILE A 117 -5.58 22.92 8.47
N GLN A 118 -6.50 22.51 7.60
CA GLN A 118 -6.55 22.95 6.20
C GLN A 118 -6.77 24.46 6.01
N LYS A 119 -7.42 25.13 6.99
CA LYS A 119 -7.56 26.60 7.04
C LYS A 119 -6.40 27.31 7.76
N GLY A 120 -5.38 26.57 8.23
CA GLY A 120 -4.21 27.10 8.94
C GLY A 120 -4.35 27.23 10.46
N ASP A 121 -5.50 26.93 11.05
CA ASP A 121 -5.71 26.93 12.51
C ASP A 121 -5.30 25.59 13.12
N LEU A 122 -3.99 25.33 13.08
CA LEU A 122 -3.37 24.10 13.57
C LEU A 122 -3.68 23.83 15.06
N THR A 123 -3.63 24.87 15.88
CA THR A 123 -3.80 24.75 17.34
C THR A 123 -5.22 24.35 17.71
N ARG A 124 -6.24 25.00 17.13
CA ARG A 124 -7.64 24.62 17.38
C ARG A 124 -8.00 23.31 16.70
N GLY A 125 -7.47 23.06 15.51
CA GLY A 125 -7.71 21.83 14.77
C GLY A 125 -7.25 20.58 15.54
N LEU A 126 -5.99 20.54 15.96
CA LEU A 126 -5.45 19.46 16.79
C LEU A 126 -6.20 19.31 18.12
N ALA A 127 -6.74 20.40 18.70
CA ALA A 127 -7.51 20.32 19.93
C ALA A 127 -8.88 19.62 19.75
N TYR A 128 -9.56 19.79 18.61
CA TYR A 128 -10.77 19.01 18.29
C TYR A 128 -10.45 17.55 17.98
N MET A 129 -9.40 17.27 17.22
CA MET A 129 -8.99 15.88 16.94
C MET A 129 -8.65 15.14 18.24
N LYS A 130 -7.89 15.77 19.14
CA LYS A 130 -7.59 15.25 20.48
C LYS A 130 -8.86 14.93 21.27
N ALA A 131 -9.85 15.80 21.24
CA ALA A 131 -11.13 15.57 21.92
C ALA A 131 -11.91 14.38 21.33
N ALA A 132 -11.84 14.16 20.01
CA ALA A 132 -12.39 12.96 19.36
C ALA A 132 -11.69 11.67 19.82
N VAL A 133 -10.34 11.66 19.91
CA VAL A 133 -9.59 10.50 20.44
C VAL A 133 -9.90 10.25 21.91
N GLN A 134 -10.03 11.30 22.72
CA GLN A 134 -10.38 11.16 24.14
C GLN A 134 -11.82 10.67 24.33
N ALA A 135 -12.72 10.95 23.39
CA ALA A 135 -14.13 10.55 23.44
C ALA A 135 -14.36 9.09 23.03
N ASP A 136 -13.58 8.57 22.08
CA ASP A 136 -13.59 7.15 21.69
C ASP A 136 -12.15 6.64 21.43
N PRO A 137 -11.39 6.30 22.49
CA PRO A 137 -9.97 5.93 22.36
C PRO A 137 -9.72 4.64 21.58
N ALA A 138 -10.72 3.75 21.47
CA ALA A 138 -10.58 2.49 20.74
C ALA A 138 -10.67 2.69 19.21
N ASN A 139 -11.06 3.89 18.76
CA ASN A 139 -11.33 4.21 17.36
C ASN A 139 -10.05 4.51 16.59
N LEU A 140 -9.54 3.50 15.87
CA LEU A 140 -8.30 3.61 15.10
C LEU A 140 -8.28 4.78 14.11
N ARG A 141 -9.45 5.24 13.64
CA ARG A 141 -9.56 6.41 12.78
C ARG A 141 -9.11 7.67 13.50
N TYR A 142 -9.77 8.04 14.61
CA TYR A 142 -9.47 9.29 15.30
C TYR A 142 -8.04 9.29 15.84
N SER A 143 -7.58 8.15 16.37
CA SER A 143 -6.22 8.02 16.88
C SER A 143 -5.16 8.14 15.78
N ASN A 144 -5.36 7.48 14.63
CA ASN A 144 -4.44 7.59 13.50
C ASN A 144 -4.43 9.00 12.96
N ASP A 145 -5.60 9.60 12.72
CA ASP A 145 -5.69 10.91 12.08
C ASP A 145 -5.07 11.99 13.01
N TYR A 146 -5.29 11.93 14.34
CA TYR A 146 -4.61 12.82 15.29
C TYR A 146 -3.09 12.57 15.37
N ARG A 147 -2.65 11.29 15.38
CA ARG A 147 -1.23 10.93 15.39
C ARG A 147 -0.53 11.43 14.13
N VAL A 148 -1.12 11.17 12.97
CA VAL A 148 -0.61 11.56 11.66
C VAL A 148 -0.46 13.07 11.56
N GLU A 149 -1.41 13.87 12.05
CA GLU A 149 -1.26 15.33 12.04
C GLU A 149 -0.21 15.86 13.04
N LEU A 150 -0.09 15.27 14.24
CA LEU A 150 1.03 15.60 15.13
C LEU A 150 2.39 15.28 14.48
N ARG A 151 2.52 14.10 13.87
CA ARG A 151 3.69 13.63 13.12
C ARG A 151 4.02 14.55 11.93
N ASN A 152 3.02 14.91 11.13
CA ASN A 152 3.16 15.79 9.97
C ASN A 152 3.68 17.18 10.39
N HIS A 153 3.22 17.68 11.54
CA HIS A 153 3.66 18.94 12.15
C HIS A 153 4.83 18.78 13.15
N GLN A 154 5.55 17.67 13.13
CA GLN A 154 6.76 17.39 13.92
C GLN A 154 6.60 17.45 15.46
N ARG A 155 5.37 17.31 15.98
CA ARG A 155 5.01 17.37 17.40
C ARG A 155 5.23 16.02 18.13
N TYR A 156 6.25 15.26 17.73
CA TYR A 156 6.49 13.87 18.16
C TYR A 156 6.53 13.68 19.69
N GLN A 157 7.04 14.65 20.44
CA GLN A 157 7.10 14.59 21.91
C GLN A 157 5.72 14.70 22.57
N GLU A 158 4.80 15.49 21.99
CA GLU A 158 3.41 15.56 22.44
C GLU A 158 2.64 14.30 22.04
N GLU A 159 2.90 13.78 20.84
CA GLU A 159 2.35 12.55 20.29
C GLU A 159 2.65 11.35 21.19
N LEU A 160 3.93 11.09 21.46
CA LEU A 160 4.36 10.01 22.35
C LEU A 160 3.84 10.22 23.79
N ALA A 161 3.90 11.45 24.33
CA ALA A 161 3.39 11.72 25.67
C ALA A 161 1.87 11.47 25.78
N PHE A 162 1.11 11.82 24.74
CA PHE A 162 -0.34 11.58 24.69
C PHE A 162 -0.65 10.09 24.61
N PHE A 163 -0.15 9.37 23.61
CA PHE A 163 -0.49 7.94 23.45
C PHE A 163 0.09 7.07 24.56
N SER A 164 1.28 7.40 25.10
CA SER A 164 1.83 6.73 26.28
C SER A 164 1.03 7.00 27.54
N SER A 165 0.33 8.14 27.65
CA SER A 165 -0.59 8.42 28.76
C SER A 165 -1.94 7.72 28.56
N LEU A 166 -2.46 7.72 27.33
CA LEU A 166 -3.73 7.11 26.96
C LEU A 166 -3.70 5.58 27.13
N SER A 167 -2.63 4.91 26.70
CA SER A 167 -2.47 3.44 26.85
C SER A 167 -2.28 2.98 28.30
N LYS A 168 -1.98 3.89 29.23
CA LYS A 168 -1.95 3.60 30.68
C LYS A 168 -3.33 3.73 31.33
N GLN A 169 -4.26 4.43 30.67
CA GLN A 169 -5.62 4.69 31.14
C GLN A 169 -6.67 3.81 30.44
N ASN A 170 -6.39 3.38 29.21
CA ASN A 170 -7.27 2.55 28.41
C ASN A 170 -6.50 1.35 27.82
N ALA A 171 -6.94 0.13 28.18
CA ALA A 171 -6.30 -1.13 27.81
C ALA A 171 -6.71 -1.67 26.42
N ALA A 172 -7.47 -0.91 25.62
CA ALA A 172 -7.84 -1.34 24.27
C ALA A 172 -6.59 -1.57 23.40
N THR A 173 -6.59 -2.68 22.66
CA THR A 173 -5.47 -3.08 21.78
C THR A 173 -5.09 -1.98 20.79
N ASN A 174 -6.09 -1.26 20.28
CA ASN A 174 -5.92 -0.18 19.32
C ASN A 174 -5.11 1.00 19.91
N VAL A 175 -5.42 1.43 21.15
CA VAL A 175 -4.65 2.45 21.88
C VAL A 175 -3.19 2.00 22.08
N THR A 176 -3.00 0.71 22.37
CA THR A 176 -1.65 0.12 22.58
C THR A 176 -0.85 0.08 21.27
N ILE A 177 -1.49 -0.18 20.13
CA ILE A 177 -0.86 -0.12 18.80
C ILE A 177 -0.46 1.33 18.47
N GLU A 178 -1.30 2.32 18.73
CA GLU A 178 -1.00 3.72 18.41
C GLU A 178 0.14 4.28 19.27
N HIS A 179 0.24 3.87 20.54
CA HIS A 179 1.42 4.12 21.36
C HIS A 179 2.69 3.49 20.75
N ALA A 180 2.60 2.25 20.25
CA ALA A 180 3.73 1.62 19.54
C ALA A 180 4.08 2.32 18.21
N LEU A 181 3.10 2.88 17.50
CA LEU A 181 3.33 3.65 16.26
C LEU A 181 3.94 5.02 16.57
N SER A 182 3.57 5.68 17.68
CA SER A 182 4.18 6.96 18.07
C SER A 182 5.69 6.86 18.37
N TYR A 183 6.19 5.69 18.77
CA TYR A 183 7.63 5.41 18.80
C TYR A 183 8.25 5.28 17.40
N VAL A 184 7.53 4.72 16.41
CA VAL A 184 8.01 4.66 15.01
C VAL A 184 8.07 6.06 14.39
N ASP A 185 7.14 6.94 14.76
CA ASP A 185 7.12 8.34 14.36
C ASP A 185 8.18 9.18 15.11
N MET A 186 8.45 8.87 16.39
CA MET A 186 9.55 9.48 17.15
C MET A 186 10.92 9.30 16.48
N MET A 187 11.16 8.18 15.77
CA MET A 187 12.40 7.97 15.00
C MET A 187 12.69 9.08 13.97
N ARG A 188 11.67 9.82 13.53
CA ARG A 188 11.79 10.98 12.61
C ARG A 188 12.31 12.25 13.30
N SER A 189 12.37 12.27 14.63
CA SER A 189 12.96 13.34 15.45
C SER A 189 14.45 13.16 15.71
N CYS A 190 14.94 11.91 15.62
CA CYS A 190 16.36 11.59 15.71
C CYS A 190 17.16 12.28 14.58
N PRO A 191 18.47 12.54 14.77
CA PRO A 191 19.36 12.94 13.68
C PRO A 191 19.33 11.94 12.51
N LYS A 192 19.80 12.35 11.33
CA LYS A 192 19.98 11.41 10.21
C LYS A 192 21.09 10.40 10.53
N PRO A 193 21.04 9.18 9.97
CA PRO A 193 22.17 8.25 10.04
C PRO A 193 23.45 8.88 9.44
N PRO A 194 24.64 8.59 10.00
CA PRO A 194 24.90 7.63 11.08
C PRO A 194 24.52 8.13 12.49
N ASP A 195 24.52 9.43 12.74
CA ASP A 195 24.49 10.00 14.09
C ASP A 195 23.23 9.62 14.90
N GLY A 196 22.07 9.53 14.24
CA GLY A 196 20.81 9.17 14.89
C GLY A 196 20.56 7.68 15.06
N LEU A 197 21.47 6.79 14.63
CA LEU A 197 21.22 5.34 14.61
C LEU A 197 20.85 4.76 15.98
N VAL A 198 21.47 5.22 17.06
CA VAL A 198 21.18 4.73 18.43
C VAL A 198 19.78 5.15 18.89
N CYS A 199 19.40 6.39 18.60
CA CYS A 199 18.06 6.95 18.88
C CYS A 199 16.98 6.15 18.12
N GLN A 200 17.17 5.96 16.81
CA GLN A 200 16.25 5.19 15.97
C GLN A 200 16.14 3.72 16.42
N ALA A 201 17.26 3.08 16.76
CA ALA A 201 17.27 1.71 17.27
C ALA A 201 16.52 1.56 18.61
N GLN A 202 16.66 2.54 19.52
CA GLN A 202 15.98 2.54 20.82
C GLN A 202 14.46 2.69 20.67
N ASP A 203 13.98 3.64 19.87
CA ASP A 203 12.54 3.84 19.66
C ASP A 203 11.92 2.73 18.82
N SER A 204 12.63 2.22 17.81
CA SER A 204 12.24 1.00 17.11
C SER A 204 12.05 -0.18 18.07
N TYR A 205 13.01 -0.40 18.98
CA TYR A 205 12.92 -1.46 20.00
C TYR A 205 11.74 -1.28 20.96
N ASN A 206 11.47 -0.05 21.41
CA ASN A 206 10.30 0.28 22.24
C ASN A 206 8.99 -0.09 21.54
N SER A 207 8.84 0.32 20.27
CA SER A 207 7.71 -0.04 19.42
C SER A 207 7.54 -1.56 19.25
N ILE A 208 8.63 -2.26 18.90
CA ILE A 208 8.65 -3.73 18.75
C ILE A 208 8.22 -4.41 20.06
N SER A 209 8.73 -3.98 21.21
CA SER A 209 8.42 -4.55 22.53
C SER A 209 6.95 -4.36 22.96
N ILE A 210 6.27 -3.33 22.45
CA ILE A 210 4.83 -3.14 22.66
C ILE A 210 4.03 -4.04 21.69
N LEU A 211 4.43 -4.08 20.41
CA LEU A 211 3.78 -4.93 19.39
C LEU A 211 3.96 -6.43 19.65
N ASP A 212 5.07 -6.84 20.26
CA ASP A 212 5.33 -8.21 20.73
C ASP A 212 4.26 -8.67 21.72
N LYS A 213 3.84 -7.80 22.66
CA LYS A 213 2.79 -8.08 23.64
C LYS A 213 1.41 -8.14 22.98
N VAL A 214 1.10 -7.17 22.11
CA VAL A 214 -0.14 -7.19 21.31
C VAL A 214 -0.29 -8.48 20.50
N LEU A 215 0.81 -9.00 19.95
CA LEU A 215 0.83 -10.23 19.16
C LEU A 215 1.01 -11.51 19.99
N GLN A 216 1.31 -11.40 21.29
CA GLN A 216 1.21 -12.50 22.25
C GLN A 216 -0.26 -12.73 22.64
N ASP A 217 -0.97 -11.65 22.97
CA ASP A 217 -2.37 -11.73 23.41
C ASP A 217 -3.34 -11.89 22.22
N ASN A 218 -3.03 -11.27 21.08
CA ASN A 218 -3.80 -11.40 19.84
C ASN A 218 -2.88 -11.67 18.62
N PRO A 219 -2.48 -12.92 18.37
CA PRO A 219 -1.52 -13.28 17.32
C PRO A 219 -2.00 -13.04 15.88
N TYR A 220 -3.29 -12.74 15.68
CA TYR A 220 -3.89 -12.47 14.37
C TYR A 220 -4.20 -10.99 14.12
N ASN A 221 -3.82 -10.09 15.03
CA ASN A 221 -4.00 -8.64 14.82
C ASN A 221 -3.20 -8.18 13.59
N ILE A 222 -3.89 -7.84 12.50
CA ILE A 222 -3.25 -7.61 11.19
C ILE A 222 -2.46 -6.31 11.17
N ILE A 223 -2.92 -5.30 11.93
CA ILE A 223 -2.28 -4.00 12.05
C ILE A 223 -0.96 -4.13 12.80
N ALA A 224 -0.95 -4.85 13.93
CA ALA A 224 0.26 -5.09 14.71
C ALA A 224 1.27 -5.98 13.96
N ARG A 225 0.81 -6.99 13.22
CA ARG A 225 1.67 -7.77 12.30
C ARG A 225 2.33 -6.86 11.26
N TYR A 226 1.53 -6.08 10.54
CA TYR A 226 2.04 -5.19 9.50
C TYR A 226 2.99 -4.12 10.06
N ALA A 227 2.64 -3.49 11.18
CA ALA A 227 3.47 -2.48 11.85
C ALA A 227 4.82 -3.05 12.33
N ARG A 228 4.83 -4.20 13.01
CA ARG A 228 6.09 -4.84 13.48
C ARG A 228 6.92 -5.34 12.29
N GLY A 229 6.25 -5.88 11.27
CA GLY A 229 6.84 -6.31 10.01
C GLY A 229 7.55 -5.18 9.27
N LEU A 230 6.90 -4.03 9.10
CA LEU A 230 7.49 -2.82 8.56
C LEU A 230 8.64 -2.31 9.43
N ASN A 231 8.43 -2.20 10.75
CA ASN A 231 9.46 -1.67 11.66
C ASN A 231 10.75 -2.50 11.54
N HIS A 232 10.64 -3.84 11.49
CA HIS A 232 11.77 -4.74 11.21
C HIS A 232 12.36 -4.64 9.80
N LEU A 233 11.59 -4.28 8.75
CA LEU A 233 12.08 -4.15 7.38
C LEU A 233 13.09 -3.00 7.22
N TYR A 234 12.92 -1.90 7.97
CA TYR A 234 13.76 -0.70 7.83
C TYR A 234 15.13 -0.81 8.53
N TRP A 235 15.34 -1.80 9.41
CA TRP A 235 16.65 -2.04 10.01
C TRP A 235 17.74 -2.32 8.97
N PRO A 236 19.02 -2.04 9.27
CA PRO A 236 20.14 -2.48 8.45
C PRO A 236 20.18 -4.01 8.31
N THR A 237 20.41 -4.49 7.08
CA THR A 237 20.42 -5.91 6.75
C THR A 237 21.41 -6.73 7.60
N LEU A 238 22.53 -6.13 8.02
CA LEU A 238 23.53 -6.76 8.90
C LEU A 238 23.02 -7.03 10.34
N MET A 239 21.95 -6.38 10.78
CA MET A 239 21.39 -6.53 12.13
C MET A 239 20.35 -7.67 12.24
N GLY A 240 20.10 -8.42 11.16
CA GLY A 240 19.38 -9.71 11.24
C GLY A 240 17.87 -9.63 11.46
N HIS A 241 17.23 -8.47 11.26
CA HIS A 241 15.79 -8.29 11.47
C HIS A 241 14.90 -8.82 10.34
N LEU A 242 15.44 -9.01 9.13
CA LEU A 242 14.66 -9.42 7.94
C LEU A 242 13.85 -10.72 8.12
N PRO A 243 14.32 -11.80 8.77
CA PRO A 243 13.51 -13.00 9.00
C PRO A 243 12.25 -12.74 9.83
N LYS A 244 12.32 -11.86 10.84
CA LYS A 244 11.14 -11.45 11.62
C LYS A 244 10.17 -10.63 10.77
N SER A 245 10.71 -9.68 10.00
CA SER A 245 9.92 -8.90 9.04
C SER A 245 9.17 -9.79 8.04
N GLN A 246 9.87 -10.78 7.47
CA GLN A 246 9.30 -11.76 6.55
C GLN A 246 8.15 -12.53 7.20
N THR A 247 8.35 -13.07 8.41
CA THR A 247 7.30 -13.80 9.13
C THR A 247 6.04 -12.96 9.31
N ASP A 248 6.19 -11.73 9.80
CA ASP A 248 5.04 -10.87 10.09
C ASP A 248 4.33 -10.36 8.84
N LEU A 249 5.07 -10.04 7.77
CA LEU A 249 4.48 -9.59 6.50
C LEU A 249 3.85 -10.76 5.72
N GLN A 250 4.38 -11.99 5.84
CA GLN A 250 3.69 -13.20 5.37
C GLN A 250 2.36 -13.42 6.12
N TYR A 251 2.33 -13.21 7.44
CA TYR A 251 1.07 -13.23 8.20
C TYR A 251 0.12 -12.11 7.77
N ALA A 252 0.61 -10.87 7.58
CA ALA A 252 -0.23 -9.75 7.16
C ALA A 252 -0.88 -9.98 5.79
N VAL A 253 -0.12 -10.50 4.80
CA VAL A 253 -0.67 -10.86 3.48
C VAL A 253 -1.69 -12.00 3.59
N ALA A 254 -1.39 -13.06 4.35
CA ALA A 254 -2.30 -14.19 4.54
C ALA A 254 -3.62 -13.78 5.23
N LEU A 255 -3.55 -12.88 6.22
CA LEU A 255 -4.71 -12.32 6.91
C LEU A 255 -5.51 -11.38 6.00
N SER A 256 -4.85 -10.64 5.09
CA SER A 256 -5.54 -9.77 4.10
C SER A 256 -6.37 -10.57 3.09
N GLN A 257 -5.89 -11.76 2.69
CA GLN A 257 -6.63 -12.68 1.83
C GLN A 257 -7.82 -13.35 2.54
N ALA A 258 -7.71 -13.56 3.86
CA ALA A 258 -8.71 -14.30 4.64
C ALA A 258 -10.03 -13.53 4.87
N GLN A 259 -10.09 -12.23 4.57
CA GLN A 259 -11.27 -11.40 4.85
C GLN A 259 -11.49 -10.32 3.77
N SER A 260 -12.53 -10.49 2.95
CA SER A 260 -12.88 -9.62 1.81
C SER A 260 -13.28 -8.18 2.17
N LYS A 261 -13.37 -7.84 3.46
CA LYS A 261 -13.62 -6.48 3.97
C LYS A 261 -12.37 -5.61 4.05
N ILE A 262 -11.18 -6.21 3.98
CA ILE A 262 -9.89 -5.50 4.06
C ILE A 262 -9.64 -4.75 2.75
N SER A 263 -9.18 -3.49 2.83
CA SER A 263 -8.98 -2.66 1.63
C SER A 263 -8.01 -3.33 0.62
N PRO A 264 -8.36 -3.40 -0.68
CA PRO A 264 -7.44 -3.88 -1.73
C PRO A 264 -6.12 -3.12 -1.77
N ALA A 265 -6.12 -1.83 -1.38
CA ALA A 265 -4.91 -1.01 -1.27
C ALA A 265 -3.99 -1.50 -0.14
N PHE A 266 -4.54 -1.94 1.00
CA PHE A 266 -3.74 -2.61 2.03
C PHE A 266 -3.16 -3.94 1.54
N THR A 267 -3.95 -4.77 0.86
CA THR A 267 -3.45 -6.02 0.27
C THR A 267 -2.29 -5.73 -0.69
N ALA A 268 -2.41 -4.74 -1.58
CA ALA A 268 -1.34 -4.31 -2.47
C ALA A 268 -0.07 -3.90 -1.70
N GLN A 269 -0.23 -3.06 -0.68
CA GLN A 269 0.86 -2.54 0.15
C GLN A 269 1.55 -3.66 0.98
N GLY A 270 0.79 -4.63 1.49
CA GLY A 270 1.33 -5.80 2.17
C GLY A 270 2.18 -6.68 1.26
N TYR A 271 1.73 -6.90 0.01
CA TYR A 271 2.53 -7.57 -1.01
C TYR A 271 3.78 -6.78 -1.43
N VAL A 272 3.70 -5.45 -1.54
CA VAL A 272 4.89 -4.60 -1.75
C VAL A 272 5.88 -4.83 -0.62
N ALA A 273 5.49 -4.58 0.62
CA ALA A 273 6.36 -4.71 1.79
C ALA A 273 6.97 -6.11 1.93
N LEU A 274 6.22 -7.19 1.67
CA LEU A 274 6.75 -8.55 1.70
C LEU A 274 7.80 -8.80 0.59
N GLY A 275 7.58 -8.27 -0.62
CA GLY A 275 8.57 -8.40 -1.70
C GLY A 275 9.83 -7.56 -1.45
N ASP A 276 9.68 -6.39 -0.82
CA ASP A 276 10.78 -5.53 -0.38
C ASP A 276 11.71 -6.27 0.61
N VAL A 277 11.18 -7.13 1.50
CA VAL A 277 11.99 -8.00 2.38
C VAL A 277 12.91 -8.91 1.57
N PHE A 278 12.38 -9.60 0.56
CA PHE A 278 13.18 -10.48 -0.30
C PHE A 278 14.18 -9.70 -1.15
N GLY A 279 13.81 -8.50 -1.63
CA GLY A 279 14.72 -7.61 -2.35
C GLY A 279 15.91 -7.21 -1.50
N LYS A 280 15.64 -6.75 -0.27
CA LYS A 280 16.65 -6.34 0.71
C LYS A 280 17.49 -7.52 1.24
N SER A 281 16.92 -8.72 1.30
CA SER A 281 17.65 -9.95 1.63
C SER A 281 18.53 -10.49 0.49
N GLY A 282 18.55 -9.85 -0.68
CA GLY A 282 19.33 -10.29 -1.84
C GLY A 282 18.69 -11.40 -2.68
N ASN A 283 17.37 -11.61 -2.57
CA ASN A 283 16.57 -12.61 -3.28
C ASN A 283 15.61 -11.92 -4.29
N PRO A 284 16.11 -11.31 -5.39
CA PRO A 284 15.31 -10.44 -6.24
C PRO A 284 14.33 -11.19 -7.16
N LYS A 285 14.50 -12.49 -7.37
CA LYS A 285 13.52 -13.32 -8.09
C LYS A 285 12.27 -13.55 -7.24
N GLU A 286 12.51 -13.84 -5.97
CA GLU A 286 11.50 -14.09 -4.93
C GLU A 286 10.72 -12.80 -4.67
N ALA A 287 11.41 -11.65 -4.59
CA ALA A 287 10.79 -10.32 -4.53
C ALA A 287 9.82 -10.07 -5.70
N ARG A 288 10.29 -10.28 -6.94
CA ARG A 288 9.44 -10.16 -8.14
C ARG A 288 8.29 -11.16 -8.13
N ASN A 289 8.50 -12.40 -7.69
CA ASN A 289 7.43 -13.39 -7.56
C ASN A 289 6.36 -12.97 -6.54
N VAL A 290 6.75 -12.36 -5.41
CA VAL A 290 5.79 -11.79 -4.44
C VAL A 290 4.99 -10.66 -5.07
N TRP A 291 5.63 -9.69 -5.73
CA TRP A 291 4.91 -8.57 -6.36
C TRP A 291 3.99 -9.04 -7.51
N LEU A 292 4.37 -10.08 -8.27
CA LEU A 292 3.53 -10.72 -9.30
C LEU A 292 2.32 -11.46 -8.70
N ASN A 293 2.51 -12.19 -7.59
CA ASN A 293 1.37 -12.75 -6.83
C ASN A 293 0.45 -11.61 -6.34
N GLY A 294 1.01 -10.48 -5.92
CA GLY A 294 0.27 -9.28 -5.54
C GLY A 294 -0.61 -8.74 -6.66
N LEU A 295 -0.08 -8.59 -7.89
CA LEU A 295 -0.86 -8.13 -9.05
C LEU A 295 -2.09 -8.99 -9.33
N ASN A 296 -2.02 -10.29 -9.06
CA ASN A 296 -3.11 -11.24 -9.25
C ASN A 296 -4.13 -11.22 -8.08
N ALA A 297 -3.76 -10.64 -6.93
CA ALA A 297 -4.55 -10.64 -5.70
C ALA A 297 -5.23 -9.31 -5.38
N THR A 298 -4.99 -8.25 -6.15
CA THR A 298 -5.56 -6.91 -5.90
C THR A 298 -5.85 -6.11 -7.18
N HIS A 299 -6.75 -5.15 -7.06
CA HIS A 299 -7.17 -4.23 -8.12
C HIS A 299 -6.27 -2.99 -8.21
N ASP A 300 -5.79 -2.43 -7.07
CA ASP A 300 -4.76 -1.38 -7.11
C ASP A 300 -3.38 -1.98 -7.37
N GLN A 301 -2.98 -1.92 -8.62
CA GLN A 301 -1.71 -2.44 -9.09
C GLN A 301 -0.59 -1.39 -9.13
N THR A 302 -0.82 -0.16 -8.66
CA THR A 302 0.06 0.99 -8.89
C THR A 302 1.45 0.79 -8.27
N LEU A 303 1.50 0.55 -6.96
CA LEU A 303 2.75 0.36 -6.22
C LEU A 303 3.49 -0.93 -6.64
N LEU A 304 2.73 -1.98 -6.95
CA LEU A 304 3.25 -3.27 -7.43
C LEU A 304 3.89 -3.14 -8.82
N LYS A 305 3.29 -2.35 -9.73
CA LYS A 305 3.86 -2.01 -11.04
C LYS A 305 5.13 -1.16 -10.90
N GLN A 306 5.15 -0.21 -9.97
CA GLN A 306 6.36 0.57 -9.68
C GLN A 306 7.52 -0.32 -9.22
N ARG A 307 7.27 -1.29 -8.33
CA ARG A 307 8.29 -2.27 -7.91
C ARG A 307 8.74 -3.19 -9.05
N LEU A 308 7.82 -3.70 -9.85
CA LEU A 308 8.14 -4.57 -10.99
C LEU A 308 8.85 -3.85 -12.14
N ALA A 309 8.76 -2.52 -12.22
CA ALA A 309 9.55 -1.71 -13.14
C ALA A 309 11.04 -1.60 -12.75
N ILE A 310 11.41 -1.91 -11.50
CA ILE A 310 12.81 -1.89 -11.04
C ILE A 310 13.58 -3.04 -11.73
N PRO A 311 14.74 -2.77 -12.37
CA PRO A 311 15.61 -3.81 -12.92
C PRO A 311 16.05 -4.82 -11.84
N GLN A 312 16.05 -6.11 -12.14
CA GLN A 312 16.22 -7.18 -11.15
C GLN A 312 17.57 -7.12 -10.42
N ASP A 313 18.62 -6.66 -11.11
CA ASP A 313 19.96 -6.37 -10.61
C ASP A 313 20.03 -5.15 -9.67
N GLN A 314 19.07 -4.22 -9.79
CA GLN A 314 19.01 -2.98 -9.02
C GLN A 314 18.09 -3.06 -7.80
N ILE A 315 17.23 -4.08 -7.69
CA ILE A 315 16.26 -4.23 -6.58
C ILE A 315 16.94 -4.02 -5.22
N ARG A 316 18.04 -4.72 -4.95
CA ARG A 316 18.70 -4.62 -3.64
C ARG A 316 19.23 -3.21 -3.34
N SER A 317 19.88 -2.55 -4.30
CA SER A 317 20.40 -1.20 -4.09
C SER A 317 19.29 -0.16 -3.99
N GLN A 318 18.15 -0.39 -4.62
CA GLN A 318 16.93 0.41 -4.42
C GLN A 318 16.34 0.22 -3.02
N GLU A 319 16.22 -1.02 -2.53
CA GLU A 319 15.76 -1.29 -1.16
C GLU A 319 16.69 -0.70 -0.09
N ASP A 320 18.00 -0.95 -0.19
CA ASP A 320 19.00 -0.51 0.81
C ASP A 320 19.21 1.03 0.84
N ASN A 321 18.84 1.78 -0.23
CA ASN A 321 19.12 3.23 -0.32
C ASN A 321 17.91 4.16 -0.57
N GLN A 322 16.88 3.74 -1.31
CA GLN A 322 15.79 4.63 -1.76
C GLN A 322 14.41 4.25 -1.21
N LEU A 323 14.16 2.96 -0.96
CA LEU A 323 12.82 2.45 -0.61
C LEU A 323 12.67 2.09 0.87
N ARG A 324 13.68 1.44 1.47
CA ARG A 324 13.70 0.95 2.87
C ARG A 324 15.07 1.17 3.52
N GLY A 325 15.79 2.20 3.06
CA GLY A 325 17.16 2.52 3.48
C GLY A 325 17.25 3.33 4.76
N LEU A 326 18.46 3.42 5.31
CA LEU A 326 18.78 4.23 6.49
C LEU A 326 18.60 5.73 6.20
N GLY A 327 17.45 6.29 6.61
CA GLY A 327 17.07 7.68 6.35
C GLY A 327 15.81 7.81 5.46
N VAL A 328 15.28 6.70 4.93
CA VAL A 328 13.88 6.62 4.51
C VAL A 328 13.05 6.33 5.75
N TYR A 329 11.99 7.09 6.00
CA TYR A 329 11.12 6.85 7.16
C TYR A 329 10.11 5.72 6.90
N VAL A 330 9.75 5.01 7.96
CA VAL A 330 8.59 4.10 7.96
C VAL A 330 7.34 4.97 7.82
N ASP A 331 6.42 4.61 6.90
CA ASP A 331 5.09 5.18 6.94
C ASP A 331 4.19 4.39 7.90
N THR A 332 3.58 5.15 8.81
CA THR A 332 2.80 4.73 9.97
C THR A 332 1.33 5.11 9.83
N ASP A 333 0.94 5.72 8.70
CA ASP A 333 -0.46 5.99 8.40
C ASP A 333 -1.19 4.66 8.12
N ILE A 334 -2.07 4.27 9.05
CA ILE A 334 -2.88 3.06 8.96
C ILE A 334 -4.24 3.31 8.28
N THR A 335 -4.52 4.52 7.76
CA THR A 335 -5.72 4.74 6.91
C THR A 335 -5.77 3.79 5.72
N ILE A 336 -4.64 3.26 5.26
CA ILE A 336 -4.55 2.24 4.20
C ILE A 336 -5.47 1.02 4.43
N PHE A 337 -5.80 0.68 5.68
CA PHE A 337 -6.71 -0.43 6.02
C PHE A 337 -8.18 -0.14 5.69
N TRP A 338 -8.63 1.12 5.75
CA TRP A 338 -10.04 1.52 5.59
C TRP A 338 -10.32 2.52 4.47
N ARG A 339 -9.31 3.28 4.00
CA ARG A 339 -9.39 4.15 2.82
C ARG A 339 -9.79 3.31 1.61
N LYS A 340 -10.78 3.83 0.86
CA LYS A 340 -11.16 3.32 -0.45
C LYS A 340 -10.06 3.69 -1.45
N GLY A 341 -9.48 2.70 -2.10
CA GLY A 341 -8.62 2.88 -3.29
C GLY A 341 -9.44 3.02 -4.57
#